data_AF-A0A3D4FS25-F1
#
_entry.id   AF-A0A3D4FS25-F1
#
_cell.length_a   1.000
_cell.length_b   1.000
_cell.length_c   1.000
_cell.angle_alpha   90.00
_cell.angle_beta   90.00
_cell.angle_gamma   90.00
#
_symmetry.space_group_name_H-M   'P 1'
#
loop_
_entity.id
_entity.type
_entity.pdbx_description
1 polymer ?
#
loop_
_entity_poly.entity_id
_entity_poly.type
_entity_poly.pdbx_seq_one_letter_code
_entity_poly.pdbx_strand_id
1 'polypeptide(L)'
;MTPILPWRGFLVVSGLILGLAAGFGGLADRVLLGWTDGAALQRVEEALIAEIQAIDLSLSDTARVFAFQEDIRHGLSEGTLDERHLFDVVRSIVERQAEPGLSVTIYGADGVPRAWSGRPGEVVLSSGFIEGAGFTDVAAAGIRLVRIESVRDTSADSSVETERLGVVVVERVLAPSTTAMAPGPGFRFPTVIGPALIATASGSGLPEAEGFHRFDVPDARGRPLLTAAIDVEDINGTRARWRARAISLVFVLLGLVAL
;
A
#
# COMPACT_ATOMS: atom_id res chain seq x y z
N MET A 1 -53.46 11.70 41.72
CA MET A 1 -52.15 11.76 41.03
C MET A 1 -52.03 10.50 40.20
N THR A 2 -52.28 10.59 38.89
CA THR A 2 -52.21 9.46 37.97
C THR A 2 -50.73 9.14 37.68
N PRO A 3 -50.27 7.90 37.83
CA PRO A 3 -48.92 7.54 37.45
C PRO A 3 -48.80 7.73 35.95
N ILE A 4 -47.97 8.69 35.54
CA ILE A 4 -47.60 8.88 34.14
C ILE A 4 -46.93 7.58 33.70
N LEU A 5 -47.63 6.91 32.82
CA LEU A 5 -47.49 5.50 32.53
C LEU A 5 -46.11 5.27 31.83
N PRO A 6 -45.21 4.42 32.37
CA PRO A 6 -43.80 4.31 31.95
C PRO A 6 -43.60 3.89 30.48
N TRP A 7 -44.64 3.32 29.85
CA TRP A 7 -44.65 2.93 28.44
C TRP A 7 -44.45 4.10 27.47
N ARG A 8 -44.88 5.33 27.80
CA ARG A 8 -44.68 6.50 26.90
C ARG A 8 -43.21 6.89 26.81
N GLY A 9 -42.48 6.79 27.93
CA GLY A 9 -41.03 7.00 27.95
C GLY A 9 -40.29 5.93 27.16
N PHE A 10 -40.70 4.67 27.32
CA PHE A 10 -40.16 3.54 26.56
C PHE A 10 -40.36 3.69 25.04
N LEU A 11 -41.54 4.12 24.59
CA LEU A 11 -41.82 4.35 23.17
C LEU A 11 -41.01 5.50 22.58
N VAL A 12 -40.83 6.59 23.32
CA VAL A 12 -40.03 7.74 22.87
C VAL A 12 -38.55 7.38 22.78
N VAL A 13 -37.99 6.68 23.77
CA VAL A 13 -36.58 6.26 23.75
C VAL A 13 -36.35 5.18 22.69
N SER A 14 -37.26 4.22 22.55
CA SER A 14 -37.18 3.19 21.49
C SER A 14 -37.27 3.81 20.10
N GLY A 15 -38.16 4.78 19.89
CA GLY A 15 -38.27 5.52 18.63
C GLY A 15 -37.04 6.37 18.34
N LEU A 16 -36.44 7.00 19.35
CA LEU A 16 -35.21 7.78 19.22
C LEU A 16 -34.01 6.88 18.87
N ILE A 17 -33.92 5.70 19.49
CA ILE A 17 -32.88 4.71 19.21
C ILE A 17 -33.06 4.12 17.81
N LEU A 18 -34.29 3.80 17.38
CA LEU A 18 -34.58 3.37 16.01
C LEU A 18 -34.27 4.46 14.99
N GLY A 19 -34.52 5.73 15.32
CA GLY A 19 -34.18 6.88 14.50
C GLY A 19 -32.66 7.08 14.38
N LEU A 20 -31.93 6.98 15.49
CA LEU A 20 -30.47 7.02 15.53
C LEU A 20 -29.85 5.82 14.80
N ALA A 21 -30.46 4.64 14.88
CA ALA A 21 -30.07 3.43 14.16
C ALA A 21 -30.14 3.57 12.64
N ALA A 22 -31.32 3.96 12.16
CA ALA A 22 -31.58 4.19 10.75
C ALA A 22 -30.75 5.38 10.23
N GLY A 23 -30.57 6.39 11.09
CA GLY A 23 -29.65 7.49 10.88
C GLY A 23 -28.22 7.01 10.74
N PHE A 24 -27.67 6.23 11.67
CA PHE A 24 -26.27 5.81 11.65
C PHE A 24 -25.99 4.81 10.52
N GLY A 25 -26.89 3.86 10.27
CA GLY A 25 -26.77 2.93 9.15
C GLY A 25 -26.88 3.60 7.78
N GLY A 26 -27.79 4.56 7.62
CA GLY A 26 -27.99 5.30 6.37
C GLY A 26 -27.06 6.51 6.19
N LEU A 27 -26.47 7.05 7.26
CA LEU A 27 -25.54 8.17 7.23
C LEU A 27 -24.10 7.67 7.13
N ALA A 28 -23.75 6.55 7.77
CA ALA A 28 -22.44 5.90 7.57
C ALA A 28 -22.27 5.41 6.12
N ASP A 29 -23.29 4.81 5.52
CA ASP A 29 -23.28 4.41 4.09
C ASP A 29 -23.12 5.65 3.18
N ARG A 30 -23.80 6.76 3.50
CA ARG A 30 -23.71 8.01 2.73
C ARG A 30 -22.37 8.74 2.89
N VAL A 31 -21.82 8.77 4.10
CA VAL A 31 -20.57 9.47 4.42
C VAL A 31 -19.37 8.67 3.92
N LEU A 32 -19.36 7.34 4.09
CA LEU A 32 -18.21 6.51 3.69
C LEU A 32 -18.24 6.15 2.20
N LEU A 33 -19.40 5.80 1.63
CA LEU A 33 -19.47 5.21 0.28
C LEU A 33 -20.25 6.06 -0.74
N GLY A 34 -21.11 6.98 -0.31
CA GLY A 34 -21.80 7.91 -1.23
C GLY A 34 -23.16 7.39 -1.69
N TRP A 35 -23.86 8.20 -2.49
CA TRP A 35 -25.27 7.97 -2.82
C TRP A 35 -25.50 6.91 -3.90
N THR A 36 -24.47 6.51 -4.64
CA THR A 36 -24.55 5.56 -5.76
C THR A 36 -23.40 4.55 -5.69
N ASP A 37 -23.58 3.40 -6.34
CA ASP A 37 -22.52 2.39 -6.44
C ASP A 37 -21.29 2.92 -7.18
N GLY A 38 -21.49 3.77 -8.19
CA GLY A 38 -20.40 4.46 -8.88
C GLY A 38 -19.62 5.40 -7.97
N ALA A 39 -20.28 6.16 -7.10
CA ALA A 39 -19.59 7.04 -6.14
C ALA A 39 -18.78 6.24 -5.10
N ALA A 40 -19.27 5.05 -4.73
CA ALA A 40 -18.56 4.17 -3.81
C ALA A 40 -17.32 3.58 -4.46
N LEU A 41 -17.44 3.07 -5.68
CA LEU A 41 -16.32 2.56 -6.47
C LEU A 41 -15.25 3.62 -6.65
N GLN A 42 -15.64 4.84 -7.05
CA GLN A 42 -14.71 5.95 -7.23
C GLN A 42 -13.97 6.29 -5.93
N ARG A 43 -14.63 6.30 -4.77
CA ARG A 43 -13.95 6.54 -3.49
C ARG A 43 -13.00 5.42 -3.10
N VAL A 44 -13.35 4.17 -3.38
CA VAL A 44 -12.45 3.03 -3.10
C VAL A 44 -11.21 3.14 -3.98
N GLU A 45 -11.41 3.48 -5.25
CA GLU A 45 -10.34 3.75 -6.20
C GLU A 45 -9.44 4.89 -5.71
N GLU A 46 -10.00 6.05 -5.36
CA GLU A 46 -9.26 7.20 -4.82
C GLU A 46 -8.50 6.84 -3.52
N ALA A 47 -9.12 6.07 -2.63
CA ALA A 47 -8.49 5.63 -1.38
C ALA A 47 -7.34 4.65 -1.62
N LEU A 48 -7.51 3.68 -2.53
CA LEU A 48 -6.44 2.73 -2.88
C LEU A 48 -5.29 3.44 -3.59
N ILE A 49 -5.60 4.36 -4.51
CA ILE A 49 -4.58 5.18 -5.18
C ILE A 49 -3.80 5.97 -4.14
N ALA A 50 -4.47 6.64 -3.20
CA ALA A 50 -3.82 7.41 -2.15
C ALA A 50 -2.95 6.53 -1.23
N GLU A 51 -3.42 5.34 -0.85
CA GLU A 51 -2.68 4.39 -0.02
C GLU A 51 -1.42 3.89 -0.71
N ILE A 52 -1.52 3.44 -1.96
CA ILE A 52 -0.37 2.98 -2.74
C ILE A 52 0.62 4.13 -3.00
N GLN A 53 0.14 5.34 -3.30
CA GLN A 53 0.99 6.51 -3.46
C GLN A 53 1.71 6.90 -2.17
N ALA A 54 1.07 6.74 -1.01
CA ALA A 54 1.73 6.98 0.28
C ALA A 54 2.87 5.97 0.53
N ILE A 55 2.65 4.68 0.23
CA ILE A 55 3.68 3.64 0.30
C ILE A 55 4.83 3.96 -0.67
N ASP A 56 4.48 4.37 -1.88
CA ASP A 56 5.42 4.73 -2.94
C ASP A 56 6.32 5.91 -2.59
N LEU A 57 5.74 6.96 -2.01
CA LEU A 57 6.47 8.12 -1.52
C LEU A 57 7.40 7.75 -0.37
N SER A 58 6.92 6.96 0.60
CA SER A 58 7.74 6.46 1.70
C SER A 58 8.93 5.62 1.20
N LEU A 59 8.70 4.77 0.20
CA LEU A 59 9.77 3.98 -0.41
C LEU A 59 10.77 4.85 -1.18
N SER A 60 10.28 5.89 -1.86
CA SER A 60 11.11 6.86 -2.59
C SER A 60 11.98 7.68 -1.64
N ASP A 61 11.44 8.11 -0.51
CA ASP A 61 12.19 8.84 0.52
C ASP A 61 13.23 7.93 1.17
N THR A 62 12.89 6.67 1.44
CA THR A 62 13.84 5.66 1.92
C THR A 62 14.99 5.50 0.93
N ALA A 63 14.71 5.30 -0.37
CA ALA A 63 15.74 5.17 -1.40
C ALA A 63 16.68 6.39 -1.46
N ARG A 64 16.13 7.61 -1.31
CA ARG A 64 16.94 8.84 -1.22
C ARG A 64 17.81 8.87 0.03
N VAL A 65 17.29 8.48 1.20
CA VAL A 65 18.07 8.43 2.45
C VAL A 65 19.32 7.55 2.26
N PHE A 66 19.17 6.38 1.67
CA PHE A 66 20.31 5.51 1.35
C PHE A 66 21.24 6.12 0.31
N ALA A 67 20.69 6.69 -0.77
CA ALA A 67 21.50 7.22 -1.87
C ALA A 67 22.36 8.45 -1.46
N PHE A 68 21.88 9.24 -0.50
CA PHE A 68 22.59 10.42 0.00
C PHE A 68 23.44 10.15 1.26
N GLN A 69 23.44 8.93 1.79
CA GLN A 69 24.22 8.55 2.97
C GLN A 69 25.73 8.61 2.67
N GLU A 70 26.49 9.30 3.52
CA GLU A 70 27.94 9.47 3.36
C GLU A 70 28.69 8.13 3.32
N ASP A 71 28.41 7.25 4.28
CA ASP A 71 29.11 5.96 4.41
C ASP A 71 28.91 5.07 3.17
N ILE A 72 27.74 5.15 2.54
CA ILE A 72 27.42 4.41 1.30
C ILE A 72 28.22 5.00 0.14
N ARG A 73 28.29 6.33 0.04
CA ARG A 73 29.06 7.01 -1.00
C ARG A 73 30.55 6.72 -0.87
N HIS A 74 31.11 6.89 0.33
CA HIS A 74 32.51 6.59 0.62
C HIS A 74 32.84 5.14 0.28
N GLY A 75 31.99 4.20 0.75
CA GLY A 75 32.13 2.78 0.45
C GLY A 75 32.19 2.50 -1.06
N LEU A 76 31.32 3.12 -1.86
CA LEU A 76 31.30 2.92 -3.32
C LEU A 76 32.41 3.66 -4.08
N SER A 77 32.95 4.75 -3.52
CA SER A 77 34.00 5.56 -4.16
C SER A 77 35.41 4.96 -4.03
N GLU A 78 35.70 4.26 -2.94
CA GLU A 78 37.04 3.76 -2.64
C GLU A 78 37.28 2.36 -3.23
N GLY A 79 38.37 2.19 -3.97
CA GLY A 79 38.78 0.89 -4.54
C GLY A 79 39.09 -0.20 -3.51
N THR A 80 39.09 0.13 -2.21
CA THR A 80 39.18 -0.80 -1.08
C THR A 80 37.89 -0.76 -0.27
N LEU A 81 36.82 -1.32 -0.85
CA LEU A 81 35.53 -1.51 -0.20
C LEU A 81 35.66 -2.30 1.12
N ASP A 82 35.33 -1.69 2.26
CA ASP A 82 34.97 -2.45 3.46
C ASP A 82 33.50 -2.91 3.34
N GLU A 83 33.31 -4.02 2.63
CA GLU A 83 31.98 -4.61 2.40
C GLU A 83 31.26 -4.90 3.73
N ARG A 84 31.98 -5.31 4.78
CA ARG A 84 31.37 -5.60 6.08
C ARG A 84 30.76 -4.35 6.69
N HIS A 85 31.51 -3.25 6.67
CA HIS A 85 30.98 -1.96 7.13
C HIS A 85 29.74 -1.55 6.33
N LEU A 86 29.75 -1.72 5.00
CA LEU A 86 28.60 -1.40 4.16
C LEU A 86 27.36 -2.25 4.51
N PHE A 87 27.53 -3.57 4.74
CA PHE A 87 26.45 -4.44 5.21
C PHE A 87 25.89 -4.00 6.56
N ASP A 88 26.75 -3.61 7.51
CA ASP A 88 26.33 -3.16 8.83
C ASP A 88 25.57 -1.82 8.76
N VAL A 89 26.03 -0.87 7.93
CA VAL A 89 25.32 0.39 7.65
C VAL A 89 23.94 0.10 7.07
N VAL A 90 23.86 -0.72 6.02
CA VAL A 90 22.57 -1.04 5.38
C VAL A 90 21.62 -1.73 6.36
N ARG A 91 22.11 -2.70 7.14
CA ARG A 91 21.31 -3.39 8.15
C ARG A 91 20.78 -2.40 9.20
N SER A 92 21.63 -1.52 9.72
CA SER A 92 21.23 -0.54 10.75
C SER A 92 20.16 0.44 10.27
N ILE A 93 20.16 0.82 8.99
CA ILE A 93 19.14 1.71 8.42
C ILE A 93 17.82 0.96 8.27
N VAL A 94 17.84 -0.27 7.74
CA VAL A 94 16.64 -1.10 7.59
C VAL A 94 16.00 -1.41 8.94
N GLU A 95 16.80 -1.75 9.95
CA GLU A 95 16.31 -2.02 11.32
C GLU A 95 15.66 -0.77 11.96
N ARG A 96 16.21 0.43 11.71
CA ARG A 96 15.61 1.69 12.18
C ARG A 96 14.30 2.03 11.49
N GLN A 97 14.18 1.71 10.20
CA GLN A 97 12.95 1.94 9.44
C GLN A 97 11.84 0.99 9.90
N ALA A 98 12.18 -0.24 10.30
CA ALA A 98 11.28 -1.25 10.87
C ALA A 98 10.01 -1.54 10.04
N GLU A 99 10.07 -1.31 8.71
CA GLU A 99 8.95 -1.52 7.80
C GLU A 99 8.85 -3.00 7.39
N PRO A 100 7.69 -3.65 7.55
CA PRO A 100 7.50 -5.04 7.15
C PRO A 100 7.71 -5.24 5.64
N GLY A 101 8.49 -6.27 5.29
CA GLY A 101 8.72 -6.65 3.90
C GLY A 101 9.63 -5.70 3.12
N LEU A 102 10.30 -4.76 3.80
CA LEU A 102 11.33 -3.91 3.22
C LEU A 102 12.62 -4.71 2.97
N SER A 103 13.16 -4.58 1.76
CA SER A 103 14.50 -5.05 1.42
C SER A 103 15.25 -3.97 0.67
N VAL A 104 16.58 -3.95 0.84
CA VAL A 104 17.46 -2.97 0.20
C VAL A 104 18.64 -3.71 -0.39
N THR A 105 19.03 -3.33 -1.60
CA THR A 105 20.26 -3.79 -2.26
C THR A 105 21.00 -2.60 -2.83
N ILE A 106 22.28 -2.47 -2.48
CA ILE A 106 23.21 -1.50 -3.06
C ILE A 106 24.00 -2.20 -4.15
N TYR A 107 24.04 -1.60 -5.34
CA TYR A 107 24.84 -2.05 -6.46
C TYR A 107 25.93 -1.03 -6.77
N GLY A 108 27.10 -1.50 -7.18
CA GLY A 108 28.14 -0.65 -7.75
C GLY A 108 27.78 -0.14 -9.14
N ALA A 109 28.62 0.75 -9.69
CA ALA A 109 28.48 1.26 -11.05
C ALA A 109 28.53 0.15 -12.13
N ASP A 110 29.14 -0.99 -11.81
CA ASP A 110 29.20 -2.21 -12.62
C ASP A 110 27.91 -3.05 -12.59
N GLY A 111 26.92 -2.65 -11.78
CA GLY A 111 25.68 -3.41 -11.59
C GLY A 111 25.83 -4.64 -10.70
N VAL A 112 26.98 -4.81 -10.03
CA VAL A 112 27.22 -5.92 -9.09
C VAL A 112 26.70 -5.54 -7.70
N PRO A 113 25.92 -6.40 -7.02
CA PRO A 113 25.45 -6.12 -5.66
C PRO A 113 26.64 -6.08 -4.69
N ARG A 114 26.72 -5.01 -3.88
CA ARG A 114 27.79 -4.75 -2.90
C ARG A 114 27.34 -4.98 -1.46
N ALA A 115 26.08 -4.66 -1.16
CA ALA A 115 25.48 -4.93 0.15
C ALA A 115 23.96 -5.07 0.03
N TRP A 116 23.33 -5.81 0.93
CA TRP A 116 21.88 -5.92 1.01
C TRP A 116 21.39 -6.21 2.43
N SER A 117 20.11 -5.96 2.67
CA SER A 117 19.40 -6.34 3.88
C SER A 117 17.94 -6.69 3.54
N GLY A 118 17.33 -7.56 4.35
CA GLY A 118 15.98 -8.09 4.11
C GLY A 118 16.00 -9.35 3.23
N ARG A 119 14.98 -9.50 2.39
CA ARG A 119 14.81 -10.62 1.45
C ARG A 119 14.64 -10.08 0.02
N PRO A 120 15.72 -9.52 -0.57
CA PRO A 120 15.63 -8.89 -1.87
C PRO A 120 15.20 -9.86 -2.97
N GLY A 121 14.31 -9.43 -3.85
CA GLY A 121 14.03 -10.11 -5.11
C GLY A 121 15.15 -9.88 -6.12
N GLU A 122 15.25 -10.77 -7.11
CA GLU A 122 16.16 -10.55 -8.23
C GLU A 122 15.64 -9.38 -9.09
N VAL A 123 16.44 -8.32 -9.21
CA VAL A 123 16.14 -7.16 -10.05
C VAL A 123 17.16 -7.12 -11.17
N VAL A 124 16.69 -7.26 -12.42
CA VAL A 124 17.54 -7.16 -13.60
C VAL A 124 17.80 -5.69 -13.90
N LEU A 125 18.99 -5.21 -13.54
CA LEU A 125 19.48 -3.86 -13.85
C LEU A 125 19.92 -3.74 -15.34
N SER A 126 19.00 -3.86 -16.30
CA SER A 126 19.19 -3.42 -17.69
C SER A 126 19.62 -1.95 -17.81
N SER A 127 20.45 -1.65 -18.81
CA SER A 127 21.12 -0.36 -19.05
C SER A 127 20.20 0.84 -19.35
N GLY A 128 18.88 0.67 -19.26
CA GLY A 128 17.86 1.69 -19.54
C GLY A 128 17.09 2.18 -18.30
N PHE A 129 17.54 1.90 -17.07
CA PHE A 129 16.82 2.39 -15.89
C PHE A 129 16.83 3.91 -15.81
N ILE A 130 15.61 4.47 -15.82
CA ILE A 130 15.36 5.88 -15.57
C ILE A 130 15.57 6.12 -14.07
N GLU A 131 16.44 7.05 -13.72
CA GLU A 131 16.67 7.42 -12.32
C GLU A 131 15.39 7.91 -11.63
N GLY A 132 15.22 7.56 -10.36
CA GLY A 132 13.99 7.87 -9.62
C GLY A 132 12.74 7.23 -10.25
N ALA A 133 12.91 6.20 -11.09
CA ALA A 133 11.82 5.34 -11.50
C ALA A 133 11.51 4.34 -10.40
N GLY A 134 10.24 3.99 -10.34
CA GLY A 134 9.92 2.71 -9.77
C GLY A 134 8.64 2.16 -10.36
N PHE A 135 8.46 0.89 -10.05
CA PHE A 135 7.59 -0.02 -10.76
C PHE A 135 7.21 -1.13 -9.80
N THR A 136 6.17 -1.88 -10.14
CA THR A 136 5.90 -3.15 -9.47
C THR A 136 6.49 -4.31 -10.23
N ASP A 137 6.97 -5.30 -9.48
CA ASP A 137 7.46 -6.57 -10.01
C ASP A 137 6.97 -7.75 -9.15
N VAL A 138 6.98 -8.96 -9.72
CA VAL A 138 6.58 -10.19 -9.05
C VAL A 138 7.82 -11.04 -8.75
N ALA A 139 8.03 -11.35 -7.46
CA ALA A 139 9.06 -12.30 -7.01
C ALA A 139 8.43 -13.44 -6.21
N ALA A 140 9.27 -14.38 -5.77
CA ALA A 140 8.85 -15.51 -4.95
C ALA A 140 8.05 -15.08 -3.70
N ALA A 141 8.41 -13.95 -3.08
CA ALA A 141 7.72 -13.43 -1.90
C ALA A 141 6.34 -12.82 -2.18
N GLY A 142 6.06 -12.41 -3.43
CA GLY A 142 4.82 -11.76 -3.82
C GLY A 142 5.04 -10.65 -4.85
N ILE A 143 4.01 -9.83 -5.02
CA ILE A 143 4.14 -8.55 -5.74
C ILE A 143 4.81 -7.53 -4.82
N ARG A 144 5.80 -6.84 -5.35
CA ARG A 144 6.58 -5.83 -4.64
C ARG A 144 6.62 -4.54 -5.42
N LEU A 145 6.70 -3.45 -4.67
CA LEU A 145 7.02 -2.13 -5.20
C LEU A 145 8.54 -1.95 -5.14
N VAL A 146 9.14 -1.49 -6.23
CA VAL A 146 10.57 -1.27 -6.37
C VAL A 146 10.84 0.19 -6.67
N ARG A 147 11.82 0.77 -5.97
CA ARG A 147 12.34 2.13 -6.19
C ARG A 147 13.85 2.07 -6.38
N ILE A 148 14.33 2.81 -7.37
CA ILE A 148 15.75 2.87 -7.72
C ILE A 148 16.22 4.32 -7.65
N GLU A 149 17.29 4.55 -6.90
CA GLU A 149 17.91 5.85 -6.74
C GLU A 149 19.43 5.76 -6.98
N SER A 150 20.00 6.73 -7.69
CA SER A 150 21.43 6.74 -8.03
C SER A 150 22.28 7.28 -6.89
N VAL A 151 23.37 6.59 -6.58
CA VAL A 151 24.42 7.12 -5.70
C VAL A 151 25.41 7.89 -6.57
N ARG A 152 25.63 9.16 -6.24
CA ARG A 152 26.51 10.06 -6.98
C ARG A 152 27.65 10.55 -6.12
N ASP A 153 28.79 10.75 -6.74
CA ASP A 153 29.92 11.41 -6.10
C ASP A 153 29.69 12.92 -6.03
N THR A 154 29.43 13.46 -4.84
CA THR A 154 29.23 14.90 -4.63
C THR A 154 30.53 15.66 -4.33
N SER A 155 31.69 15.00 -4.37
CA SER A 155 33.00 15.62 -4.08
C SER A 155 33.60 16.38 -5.28
N ALA A 156 33.06 16.16 -6.48
CA ALA A 156 33.50 16.86 -7.69
C ALA A 156 33.08 18.34 -7.68
N ASP A 157 34.03 19.22 -7.97
CA ASP A 157 33.80 20.66 -8.14
C ASP A 157 32.67 20.88 -9.16
N SER A 158 31.74 21.79 -8.82
CA SER A 158 30.38 21.98 -9.38
C SER A 158 30.25 22.20 -10.91
N SER A 159 31.35 22.09 -11.66
CA SER A 159 31.44 22.19 -13.11
C SER A 159 31.53 20.85 -13.86
N VAL A 160 31.61 19.70 -13.17
CA VAL A 160 31.66 18.35 -13.79
C VAL A 160 30.39 17.57 -13.46
N GLU A 161 29.84 16.86 -14.45
CA GLU A 161 28.72 15.94 -14.27
C GLU A 161 29.06 14.94 -13.15
N THR A 162 28.23 14.87 -12.12
CA THR A 162 28.50 14.10 -10.89
C THR A 162 28.55 12.61 -11.24
N GLU A 163 29.73 11.98 -11.07
CA GLU A 163 29.95 10.58 -11.44
C GLU A 163 29.00 9.66 -10.66
N ARG A 164 28.38 8.69 -11.36
CA ARG A 164 27.50 7.70 -10.73
C ARG A 164 28.35 6.57 -10.16
N LEU A 165 28.38 6.49 -8.83
CA LEU A 165 29.11 5.47 -8.07
C LEU A 165 28.34 4.14 -7.99
N GLY A 166 27.01 4.18 -8.08
CA GLY A 166 26.18 2.99 -7.97
C GLY A 166 24.68 3.29 -7.98
N VAL A 167 23.88 2.32 -7.55
CA VAL A 167 22.43 2.48 -7.32
C VAL A 167 22.00 1.79 -6.05
N VAL A 168 21.01 2.40 -5.40
CA VAL A 168 20.25 1.78 -4.33
C VAL A 168 18.93 1.31 -4.91
N VAL A 169 18.63 0.04 -4.72
CA VAL A 169 17.32 -0.55 -4.98
C VAL A 169 16.65 -0.80 -3.64
N VAL A 170 15.51 -0.16 -3.43
CA VAL A 170 14.66 -0.36 -2.25
C VAL A 170 13.37 -1.00 -2.73
N GLU A 171 12.99 -2.10 -2.10
CA GLU A 171 11.77 -2.81 -2.43
C GLU A 171 10.93 -3.10 -1.20
N ARG A 172 9.61 -3.12 -1.38
CA ARG A 172 8.65 -3.48 -0.34
C ARG A 172 7.61 -4.43 -0.91
N VAL A 173 7.43 -5.58 -0.26
CA VAL A 173 6.33 -6.51 -0.58
C VAL A 173 5.00 -5.83 -0.29
N LEU A 174 4.16 -5.67 -1.31
CA LEU A 174 2.82 -5.09 -1.18
C LEU A 174 1.80 -6.16 -0.79
N ALA A 175 1.85 -7.32 -1.44
CA ALA A 175 0.98 -8.44 -1.15
C ALA A 175 1.77 -9.76 -1.27
N PRO A 176 1.74 -10.61 -0.23
CA PRO A 176 2.51 -11.85 -0.21
C PRO A 176 1.94 -12.88 -1.17
N SER A 177 2.79 -13.77 -1.67
CA SER A 177 2.38 -14.96 -2.41
C SER A 177 1.57 -15.90 -1.53
N THR A 178 0.27 -16.03 -1.75
CA THR A 178 -0.57 -17.05 -1.09
C THR A 178 -0.46 -18.40 -1.83
N THR A 179 0.76 -18.96 -1.89
CA THR A 179 1.11 -20.35 -2.25
C THR A 179 0.71 -20.93 -3.63
N ALA A 180 1.76 -21.40 -4.33
CA ALA A 180 1.82 -22.41 -5.39
C ALA A 180 1.00 -22.18 -6.67
N MET A 181 1.51 -21.34 -7.58
CA MET A 181 1.41 -21.47 -9.04
C MET A 181 0.03 -21.83 -9.64
N ALA A 182 -1.04 -21.60 -8.90
CA ALA A 182 -2.40 -21.66 -9.40
C ALA A 182 -2.65 -20.31 -10.08
N PRO A 183 -3.24 -20.28 -11.28
CA PRO A 183 -3.64 -19.05 -11.95
C PRO A 183 -4.83 -18.45 -11.16
N GLY A 184 -4.52 -17.89 -10.00
CA GLY A 184 -5.44 -17.07 -9.22
C GLY A 184 -5.49 -15.67 -9.81
N PRO A 185 -6.65 -14.99 -9.72
CA PRO A 185 -6.81 -13.63 -10.20
C PRO A 185 -6.03 -12.67 -9.28
N GLY A 186 -4.87 -12.18 -9.71
CA GLY A 186 -4.06 -11.15 -9.03
C GLY A 186 -3.58 -11.47 -7.60
N PHE A 187 -2.88 -10.51 -7.00
CA PHE A 187 -2.46 -10.54 -5.59
C PHE A 187 -3.47 -9.80 -4.73
N ARG A 188 -3.83 -10.37 -3.57
CA ARG A 188 -4.81 -9.73 -2.66
C ARG A 188 -4.16 -8.66 -1.80
N PHE A 189 -4.60 -7.42 -1.96
CA PHE A 189 -4.23 -6.28 -1.13
C PHE A 189 -5.39 -5.90 -0.21
N PRO A 190 -5.21 -5.88 1.12
CA PRO A 190 -6.28 -5.53 2.04
C PRO A 190 -6.63 -4.05 1.93
N THR A 191 -7.91 -3.71 1.80
CA THR A 191 -8.40 -2.32 1.90
C THR A 191 -9.50 -2.23 2.95
N VAL A 192 -9.86 -1.00 3.34
CA VAL A 192 -10.92 -0.72 4.31
C VAL A 192 -12.29 -1.26 3.87
N ILE A 193 -12.53 -1.41 2.57
CA ILE A 193 -13.85 -1.76 1.99
C ILE A 193 -13.91 -3.23 1.54
N GLY A 194 -12.76 -3.88 1.38
CA GLY A 194 -12.63 -5.27 0.96
C GLY A 194 -11.24 -5.55 0.38
N PRO A 195 -10.86 -6.80 0.16
CA PRO A 195 -9.62 -7.09 -0.54
C PRO A 195 -9.71 -6.57 -1.99
N ALA A 196 -8.73 -5.77 -2.41
CA ALA A 196 -8.51 -5.46 -3.83
C ALA A 196 -7.56 -6.50 -4.43
N LEU A 197 -7.69 -6.78 -5.72
CA LEU A 197 -6.71 -7.54 -6.48
C LEU A 197 -5.75 -6.56 -7.14
N ILE A 198 -4.45 -6.76 -6.98
CA ILE A 198 -3.41 -5.96 -7.61
C ILE A 198 -2.53 -6.84 -8.50
N ALA A 199 -2.07 -6.29 -9.61
CA ALA A 199 -1.11 -6.90 -10.52
C ALA A 199 -0.13 -5.85 -11.00
N THR A 200 0.91 -6.25 -11.75
CA THR A 200 1.85 -5.29 -12.33
C THR A 200 1.15 -4.32 -13.29
N ALA A 201 1.83 -3.27 -13.75
CA ALA A 201 1.25 -2.26 -14.66
C ALA A 201 0.69 -2.82 -15.99
N SER A 202 1.04 -4.05 -16.39
CA SER A 202 0.38 -4.72 -17.52
C SER A 202 -1.03 -5.26 -17.17
N GLY A 203 -1.31 -5.32 -15.87
CA GLY A 203 -2.43 -5.99 -15.21
C GLY A 203 -2.64 -7.44 -15.65
N SER A 204 -1.54 -8.11 -16.04
CA SER A 204 -1.53 -9.54 -16.31
C SER A 204 -1.91 -10.32 -15.06
N GLY A 205 -2.80 -11.29 -15.21
CA GLY A 205 -3.30 -12.11 -14.10
C GLY A 205 -4.51 -11.52 -13.36
N LEU A 206 -4.98 -10.32 -13.68
CA LEU A 206 -6.28 -9.84 -13.20
C LEU A 206 -7.43 -10.48 -13.98
N PRO A 207 -8.61 -10.69 -13.35
CA PRO A 207 -9.77 -11.24 -14.02
C PRO A 207 -10.31 -10.25 -15.07
N GLU A 208 -10.70 -10.76 -16.23
CA GLU A 208 -11.34 -10.00 -17.32
C GLU A 208 -12.88 -10.03 -17.24
N ALA A 209 -13.45 -10.76 -16.27
CA ALA A 209 -14.88 -11.03 -16.18
C ALA A 209 -15.72 -9.80 -15.81
N GLU A 210 -16.98 -9.78 -16.28
CA GLU A 210 -18.01 -8.85 -15.82
C GLU A 210 -18.22 -9.02 -14.30
N GLY A 211 -18.12 -7.92 -13.55
CA GLY A 211 -18.23 -7.91 -12.08
C GLY A 211 -17.02 -7.31 -11.35
N PHE A 212 -15.89 -7.10 -12.05
CA PHE A 212 -14.73 -6.40 -11.51
C PHE A 212 -14.62 -4.97 -12.06
N HIS A 213 -14.39 -4.00 -11.17
CA HIS A 213 -14.00 -2.64 -11.54
C HIS A 213 -12.47 -2.55 -11.57
N ARG A 214 -11.90 -2.40 -12.77
CA ARG A 214 -10.45 -2.35 -13.01
C ARG A 214 -9.99 -0.94 -13.32
N PHE A 215 -8.87 -0.52 -12.73
CA PHE A 215 -8.30 0.80 -12.90
C PHE A 215 -6.77 0.76 -12.70
N ASP A 216 -6.07 1.71 -13.31
CA ASP A 216 -4.63 1.85 -13.15
C ASP A 216 -4.31 2.74 -11.95
N VAL A 217 -3.29 2.34 -11.20
CA VAL A 217 -2.78 3.10 -10.06
C VAL A 217 -1.47 3.76 -10.48
N PRO A 218 -1.44 5.09 -10.68
CA PRO A 218 -0.23 5.80 -11.03
C PRO A 218 0.62 6.13 -9.80
N ASP A 219 1.93 6.29 -10.01
CA ASP A 219 2.82 6.93 -9.05
C ASP A 219 2.49 8.42 -8.87
N ALA A 220 3.14 9.07 -7.91
CA ALA A 220 2.93 10.51 -7.64
C ALA A 220 3.29 11.43 -8.83
N ARG A 221 3.97 10.91 -9.87
CA ARG A 221 4.33 11.62 -11.10
C ARG A 221 3.42 11.25 -12.28
N GLY A 222 2.38 10.45 -12.06
CA GLY A 222 1.44 10.02 -13.09
C GLY A 222 1.91 8.83 -13.93
N ARG A 223 3.02 8.18 -13.60
CA ARG A 223 3.51 7.00 -14.32
C ARG A 223 2.78 5.74 -13.83
N PRO A 224 2.45 4.78 -14.70
CA PRO A 224 1.72 3.58 -14.29
C PRO A 224 2.57 2.74 -13.33
N LEU A 225 2.07 2.52 -12.12
CA LEU A 225 2.76 1.74 -11.09
C LEU A 225 2.28 0.29 -11.13
N LEU A 226 0.96 0.10 -11.03
CA LEU A 226 0.27 -1.18 -10.96
C LEU A 226 -1.15 -1.05 -11.49
N THR A 227 -1.81 -2.17 -11.75
CA THR A 227 -3.24 -2.19 -12.07
C THR A 227 -3.99 -2.89 -10.94
N ALA A 228 -5.13 -2.35 -10.55
CA ALA A 228 -5.99 -2.89 -9.51
C ALA A 228 -7.35 -3.31 -10.07
N ALA A 229 -7.98 -4.29 -9.44
CA ALA A 229 -9.35 -4.70 -9.68
C ALA A 229 -10.09 -4.91 -8.36
N ILE A 230 -11.32 -4.42 -8.27
CA ILE A 230 -12.19 -4.59 -7.10
C ILE A 230 -13.43 -5.37 -7.53
N ASP A 231 -13.78 -6.38 -6.75
CA ASP A 231 -15.03 -7.11 -6.94
C ASP A 231 -16.22 -6.24 -6.45
N VAL A 232 -17.16 -5.97 -7.35
CA VAL A 232 -18.35 -5.17 -7.07
C VAL A 232 -19.28 -5.90 -6.07
N GLU A 233 -19.32 -7.24 -6.07
CA GLU A 233 -20.11 -8.01 -5.11
C GLU A 233 -19.53 -7.93 -3.69
N ASP A 234 -18.21 -7.88 -3.54
CA ASP A 234 -17.56 -7.71 -2.22
C ASP A 234 -17.88 -6.35 -1.60
N ILE A 235 -17.99 -5.29 -2.41
CA ILE A 235 -18.46 -3.98 -1.94
C ILE A 235 -19.88 -4.09 -1.39
N ASN A 236 -20.77 -4.76 -2.12
CA ASN A 236 -22.16 -4.97 -1.71
C ASN A 236 -22.27 -5.84 -0.43
N GLY A 237 -21.45 -6.89 -0.33
CA GLY A 237 -21.34 -7.74 0.86
C GLY A 237 -20.81 -6.99 2.07
N THR A 238 -19.81 -6.13 1.90
CA THR A 238 -19.30 -5.25 2.96
C THR A 238 -20.37 -4.28 3.44
N ARG A 239 -21.13 -3.65 2.53
CA ARG A 239 -22.29 -2.82 2.92
C ARG A 239 -23.28 -3.59 3.77
N ALA A 240 -23.64 -4.81 3.37
CA ALA A 240 -24.59 -5.64 4.11
C ALA A 240 -24.09 -5.97 5.53
N ARG A 241 -22.80 -6.30 5.68
CA ARG A 241 -22.18 -6.56 7.00
C ARG A 241 -22.15 -5.33 7.89
N TRP A 242 -21.81 -4.16 7.34
CA TRP A 242 -21.84 -2.90 8.08
C TRP A 242 -23.25 -2.54 8.54
N ARG A 243 -24.25 -2.68 7.65
CA ARG A 243 -25.66 -2.50 7.99
C ARG A 243 -26.11 -3.47 9.09
N ALA A 244 -25.75 -4.74 8.98
CA ALA A 244 -26.07 -5.75 9.99
C ALA A 244 -25.46 -5.42 11.36
N ARG A 245 -24.19 -4.99 11.42
CA ARG A 245 -23.53 -4.59 12.68
C ARG A 245 -24.16 -3.33 13.29
N ALA A 246 -24.53 -2.35 12.48
CA ALA A 246 -25.24 -1.17 12.94
C ALA A 246 -26.61 -1.56 13.54
N ILE A 247 -27.35 -2.45 12.87
CA ILE A 247 -28.63 -2.99 13.35
C ILE A 247 -28.43 -3.79 14.65
N SER A 248 -27.38 -4.62 14.76
CA SER A 248 -27.09 -5.37 15.98
C SER A 248 -26.77 -4.45 17.16
N LEU A 249 -25.98 -3.40 16.97
CA LEU A 249 -25.67 -2.42 18.01
C LEU A 249 -26.96 -1.75 18.54
N VAL A 250 -27.91 -1.53 17.64
CA VAL A 250 -29.22 -0.93 17.96
C VAL A 250 -30.07 -1.89 18.77
N PHE A 251 -30.10 -3.18 18.41
CA PHE A 251 -30.77 -4.19 19.22
C PHE A 251 -30.14 -4.35 20.61
N VAL A 252 -28.80 -4.25 20.72
CA VAL A 252 -28.11 -4.24 22.01
C VAL A 252 -28.52 -3.03 22.85
N LEU A 253 -28.51 -1.83 22.26
CA LEU A 253 -28.93 -0.60 22.96
C LEU A 253 -30.41 -0.63 23.35
N LEU A 254 -31.29 -1.16 22.51
CA LEU A 254 -32.71 -1.36 22.82
C LEU A 254 -32.89 -2.35 23.97
N GLY A 255 -32.15 -3.47 23.96
CA GLY A 255 -32.18 -4.45 25.06
C GLY A 255 -31.69 -3.86 26.38
N LEU A 256 -30.71 -2.96 26.33
CA LEU A 256 -30.17 -2.27 27.51
C LEU A 256 -31.13 -1.22 28.08
N VAL A 257 -31.95 -0.59 27.22
CA VAL A 257 -33.02 0.34 27.63
C VAL A 257 -34.28 -0.37 28.13
N ALA A 258 -34.51 -1.60 27.68
CA ALA A 258 -35.65 -2.42 28.10
C ALA A 258 -35.42 -3.16 29.43
N LEU A 259 -34.19 -3.16 29.94
CA LEU A 259 -33.80 -3.75 31.23
C LEU A 259 -34.01 -2.75 32.37
#